data_AF-A0A9D4MKT1-F1
#
_entry.id   AF-A0A9D4MKT1-F1
#
_cell.length_a   1.000
_cell.length_b   1.000
_cell.length_c   1.000
_cell.angle_alpha   90.00
_cell.angle_beta   90.00
_cell.angle_gamma   90.00
#
_symmetry.space_group_name_H-M   'P 1'
#
loop_
_entity.id
_entity.type
_entity.pdbx_description
1 polymer ?
#
loop_
_entity_poly.entity_id
_entity_poly.type
_entity_poly.pdbx_seq_one_letter_code
_entity_poly.pdbx_strand_id
1 'polypeptide(L)' 'MDVDLILERLGVKEGVIRRFRQEKITLDIISFNMSLYGFNCLGVNDKTTNMKLRVECVCYRSNPCVPEA' A
#
# COMPACT_ATOMS: atom_id res chain seq x y z
N MET A 1 -11.33 2.11 -2.97
CA MET A 1 -10.62 1.83 -1.72
C MET A 1 -9.33 2.63 -1.74
N ASP A 2 -9.08 3.36 -0.67
CA ASP A 2 -7.94 4.25 -0.54
C ASP A 2 -6.68 3.43 -0.17
N VAL A 3 -5.49 3.89 -0.59
CA VAL A 3 -4.20 3.30 -0.16
C VAL A 3 -4.13 3.27 1.36
N ASP A 4 -4.64 4.32 1.99
CA ASP A 4 -4.71 4.47 3.44
C ASP A 4 -5.48 3.31 4.09
N LEU A 5 -6.62 2.90 3.51
CA LEU A 5 -7.45 1.81 4.04
C LEU A 5 -6.75 0.44 3.96
N ILE A 6 -5.95 0.21 2.90
CA ILE A 6 -5.12 -1.00 2.80
C ILE A 6 -4.02 -0.98 3.86
N LEU A 7 -3.37 0.16 4.05
CA LEU A 7 -2.31 0.33 5.03
C LEU A 7 -2.85 0.15 6.47
N GLU A 8 -4.02 0.70 6.77
CA GLU A 8 -4.72 0.52 8.05
C GLU A 8 -5.03 -0.96 8.30
N ARG A 9 -5.59 -1.68 7.31
CA ARG A 9 -5.87 -3.13 7.40
C ARG A 9 -4.62 -3.96 7.63
N LEU A 10 -3.48 -3.54 7.07
CA LEU A 10 -2.19 -4.19 7.28
C LEU A 10 -1.53 -3.81 8.61
N GLY A 11 -2.17 -2.96 9.43
CA GLY A 11 -1.63 -2.51 10.71
C GLY A 11 -0.41 -1.59 10.55
N VAL A 12 -0.29 -0.92 9.41
CA VAL A 12 0.78 0.05 9.17
C VAL A 12 0.56 1.28 10.05
N LYS A 13 1.64 1.79 10.65
CA LYS A 13 1.57 2.94 11.57
C LYS A 13 1.10 4.20 10.84
N GLU A 14 0.30 5.02 11.51
CA GLU A 14 -0.20 6.31 11.00
C GLU A 14 0.90 7.21 10.42
N GLY A 15 2.08 7.24 11.05
CA GLY A 15 3.22 8.02 10.56
C GLY A 15 3.73 7.59 9.18
N VAL A 16 3.56 6.31 8.82
CA VAL A 16 3.89 5.77 7.50
C VAL A 16 2.75 6.08 6.51
N ILE A 17 1.48 5.90 6.92
CA ILE A 17 0.30 6.27 6.11
C ILE A 17 0.39 7.73 5.67
N ARG A 18 0.71 8.63 6.60
CA ARG A 18 0.89 10.05 6.30
C ARG A 18 2.00 10.30 5.27
N ARG A 19 3.09 9.52 5.26
CA ARG A 19 4.14 9.63 4.24
C ARG A 19 3.64 9.17 2.87
N PHE A 20 2.90 8.07 2.79
CA PHE A 20 2.28 7.63 1.54
C PHE A 20 1.38 8.73 0.96
N ARG A 21 0.58 9.39 1.80
CA ARG A 21 -0.26 10.53 1.41
C ARG A 21 0.55 11.75 0.96
N GLN A 22 1.62 12.11 1.69
CA GLN A 22 2.51 13.23 1.37
C GLN A 22 3.22 13.04 0.03
N GLU A 23 3.71 11.84 -0.22
CA GLU A 23 4.39 11.44 -1.47
C GLU A 23 3.39 11.11 -2.60
N LYS A 24 2.09 11.29 -2.38
CA LYS A 24 1.01 11.03 -3.34
C LYS A 24 1.08 9.64 -3.95
N ILE A 25 1.41 8.65 -3.12
CA ILE A 25 1.54 7.26 -3.55
C ILE A 25 0.15 6.70 -3.83
N THR A 26 -0.01 6.17 -5.04
CA THR A 26 -1.27 5.57 -5.51
C THR A 26 -1.16 4.05 -5.57
N LEU A 27 -2.32 3.38 -5.68
CA LEU A 27 -2.40 1.93 -5.90
C LEU A 27 -1.57 1.48 -7.12
N ASP A 28 -1.55 2.28 -8.18
CA ASP A 28 -0.80 1.98 -9.40
C ASP A 28 0.71 2.04 -9.19
N ILE A 29 1.17 3.04 -8.42
CA ILE A 29 2.58 3.16 -8.04
C ILE A 29 2.98 1.92 -7.24
N ILE A 30 2.21 1.55 -6.22
CA ILE A 30 2.49 0.38 -5.36
C ILE A 30 2.51 -0.92 -6.19
N SER A 31 1.56 -1.08 -7.11
CA SER A 31 1.39 -2.30 -7.90
C SER A 31 2.53 -2.50 -8.90
N PHE A 32 2.91 -1.47 -9.65
CA PHE A 32 3.78 -1.62 -10.83
C PHE A 32 5.13 -0.89 -10.73
N ASN A 33 5.17 0.29 -10.09
CA ASN A 33 6.33 1.19 -10.20
C ASN A 33 7.17 1.29 -8.91
N MET A 34 6.65 0.81 -7.78
CA MET A 34 7.36 0.87 -6.51
C MET A 34 8.51 -0.14 -6.52
N SER A 35 9.67 0.23 -5.99
CA SER A 35 10.78 -0.70 -5.72
C SER A 35 10.84 -1.04 -4.22
N LEU A 36 11.60 -2.07 -3.84
CA LEU A 36 11.84 -2.37 -2.42
C LEU A 36 12.48 -1.16 -1.70
N TYR A 37 13.40 -0.48 -2.37
CA TYR A 37 14.00 0.75 -1.85
C TYR A 37 12.95 1.86 -1.65
N GLY A 38 12.03 2.02 -2.61
CA GLY A 38 10.92 2.99 -2.48
C GLY A 38 10.05 2.71 -1.26
N PHE A 39 9.71 1.46 -0.99
CA PHE A 39 9.00 1.09 0.23
C PHE A 39 9.78 1.42 1.50
N ASN A 40 11.09 1.14 1.51
CA ASN A 40 11.96 1.46 2.64
C ASN A 40 12.00 2.97 2.92
N CYS A 41 12.07 3.81 1.88
CA CYS A 41 12.01 5.27 2.01
C CYS A 41 10.71 5.75 2.66
N LEU A 42 9.59 5.07 2.37
CA LEU A 42 8.30 5.35 2.99
C LEU A 42 8.17 4.78 4.41
N GLY A 43 9.10 3.94 4.86
CA GLY A 43 9.12 3.35 6.20
C GLY A 43 8.53 1.94 6.26
N VAL A 44 8.27 1.29 5.12
CA VAL A 44 7.87 -0.13 5.05
C VAL A 44 9.11 -0.98 4.77
N ASN A 45 9.84 -1.29 5.84
CA ASN A 45 11.10 -2.03 5.76
C ASN A 45 10.91 -3.56 5.79
N ASP A 46 9.71 -4.02 6.12
CA ASP A 46 9.40 -5.45 6.22
C ASP A 46 9.00 -6.02 4.84
N LYS A 47 9.71 -7.07 4.43
CA LYS A 47 9.50 -7.71 3.12
C LYS A 47 8.09 -8.33 3.00
N THR A 48 7.56 -8.87 4.09
CA THR A 48 6.24 -9.49 4.12
C THR A 48 5.14 -8.45 3.90
N THR A 49 5.25 -7.31 4.58
CA THR A 49 4.33 -6.18 4.45
C THR A 49 4.38 -5.60 3.04
N ASN A 50 5.58 -5.48 2.45
CA ASN A 50 5.74 -5.06 1.06
C ASN A 50 5.03 -6.00 0.07
N MET A 51 5.17 -7.33 0.25
CA MET A 51 4.47 -8.31 -0.57
C MET A 51 2.94 -8.24 -0.38
N LYS A 52 2.46 -8.19 0.87
CA LYS A 52 1.03 -8.09 1.17
C LYS A 52 0.42 -6.83 0.55
N LEU A 53 1.07 -5.68 0.73
CA LEU A 53 0.62 -4.41 0.19
C LEU A 53 0.51 -4.44 -1.34
N ARG A 54 1.46 -5.06 -2.03
CA ARG A 54 1.37 -5.26 -3.49
C ARG A 54 0.22 -6.17 -3.89
N VAL A 55 0.06 -7.30 -3.21
CA VAL A 55 -1.01 -8.26 -3.51
C VAL A 55 -2.38 -7.61 -3.33
N GLU A 56 -2.61 -6.95 -2.19
CA GLU A 56 -3.85 -6.23 -1.92
C GLU A 56 -4.14 -5.16 -2.98
N CYS A 57 -3.13 -4.37 -3.39
CA CYS A 57 -3.30 -3.35 -4.43
C CYS A 57 -3.63 -3.96 -5.80
N VAL A 58 -2.98 -5.07 -6.18
CA VAL A 58 -3.26 -5.77 -7.45
C VAL A 58 -4.64 -6.43 -7.44
N CYS A 59 -5.01 -7.08 -6.33
CA CYS A 59 -6.33 -7.68 -6.14
C CYS A 59 -7.43 -6.63 -6.24
N TYR A 60 -7.24 -5.45 -5.64
CA TYR A 60 -8.22 -4.37 -5.71
C TYR A 60 -8.37 -3.81 -7.14
N ARG A 61 -7.25 -3.65 -7.87
CA ARG A 61 -7.29 -3.21 -9.28
C ARG A 61 -8.00 -4.22 -10.17
N SER A 62 -7.81 -5.51 -9.89
CA SER A 62 -8.40 -6.60 -10.68
C SER A 62 -9.87 -6.84 -10.33
N ASN A 63 -10.29 -6.41 -9.14
CA ASN A 63 -11.63 -6.63 -8.64
C ASN A 63 -12.11 -5.42 -7.81
N PRO A 64 -12.48 -4.30 -8.47
CA PRO A 64 -12.93 -3.08 -7.79
C PRO A 64 -14.23 -3.27 -6.99
N CYS A 65 -14.89 -4.42 -7.15
CA CYS A 65 -16.20 -4.74 -6.62
C CYS A 65 -16.19 -5.55 -5.31
N VAL A 66 -15.09 -5.69 -4.57
CA VAL A 66 -15.15 -6.32 -3.23
C VAL A 66 -15.61 -5.26 -2.22
N PRO A 67 -16.89 -5.30 -1.77
CA PRO A 67 -17.37 -4.42 -0.73
C PRO A 67 -16.89 -4.97 0.61
N GLU A 68 -16.71 -4.05 1.56
CA GLU A 68 -16.29 -4.29 2.94
C GLU A 68 -17.17 -5.36 3.62
N ALA A 69 -16.53 -6.27 4.35
CA ALA A 69 -17.12 -7.07 5.40
C ALA A 69 -16.30 -6.86 6.69
#